data_AF-A0A449A5M6-F1
#
_entry.id   AF-A0A449A5M6-F1
#
_cell.length_a   1.000
_cell.length_b   1.000
_cell.length_c   1.000
_cell.angle_alpha   90.00
_cell.angle_beta   90.00
_cell.angle_gamma   90.00
#
_symmetry.space_group_name_H-M   'P 1'
#
loop_
_entity.id
_entity.type
_entity.pdbx_description
1 polymer ?
#
loop_
_entity_poly.entity_id
_entity_poly.type
_entity_poly.pdbx_seq_one_letter_code
_entity_poly.pdbx_strand_id
1 'polypeptide(L)'
;MNEKINIEIIKILLYDQTSKKNIIWATNDYLINDKNYTKKSEISLNLFQKKDFIDIIQPSFIKDKILKKNRIKEKAEVFTPSWVCNKQNNLIDEKWFGKKNVFNREIGKKWKTNKEKIILEESVWQKYVLSKRLEITCGEAPYIVSRYDVVEGSLMDIYELHH
;
A
#
# COMPACT_ATOMS: atom_id res chain seq x y z
N MET A 1 -10.09 -15.12 11.74
CA MET A 1 -10.86 -13.86 11.61
C MET A 1 -11.70 -14.00 10.35
N ASN A 2 -12.99 -14.34 10.47
CA ASN A 2 -13.92 -14.41 9.34
C ASN A 2 -14.41 -13.00 9.03
N GLU A 3 -13.53 -12.13 8.55
CA GLU A 3 -13.97 -10.87 7.97
C GLU A 3 -14.64 -11.19 6.64
N LYS A 4 -15.96 -11.05 6.61
CA LYS A 4 -16.76 -11.22 5.42
C LYS A 4 -16.41 -10.06 4.49
N ILE A 5 -15.66 -10.34 3.42
CA ILE A 5 -15.30 -9.33 2.42
C ILE A 5 -16.57 -8.68 1.86
N ASN A 6 -16.56 -7.34 1.84
CA ASN A 6 -17.61 -6.57 1.19
C ASN A 6 -17.43 -6.61 -0.33
N ILE A 7 -18.29 -7.36 -1.02
CA ILE A 7 -18.25 -7.55 -2.47
C ILE A 7 -18.44 -6.24 -3.24
N GLU A 8 -19.19 -5.27 -2.71
CA GLU A 8 -19.35 -3.97 -3.37
C GLU A 8 -18.02 -3.19 -3.38
N ILE A 9 -17.22 -3.30 -2.31
CA ILE A 9 -15.87 -2.72 -2.29
C ILE A 9 -14.97 -3.42 -3.32
N ILE A 10 -15.02 -4.75 -3.41
CA ILE A 10 -14.22 -5.49 -4.39
C ILE A 10 -14.59 -5.11 -5.82
N LYS A 11 -15.88 -4.92 -6.14
CA LYS A 11 -16.30 -4.43 -7.46
C LYS A 11 -15.65 -3.10 -7.80
N ILE A 12 -15.60 -2.17 -6.85
CA ILE A 12 -14.95 -0.86 -7.03
C ILE A 12 -13.44 -1.04 -7.25
N LEU A 13 -12.79 -1.86 -6.43
CA LEU A 13 -11.34 -2.07 -6.49
C LEU A 13 -10.87 -2.81 -7.76
N LEU A 14 -11.67 -3.73 -8.29
CA LEU A 14 -11.35 -4.44 -9.51
C LEU A 14 -11.64 -3.63 -10.77
N TYR A 15 -12.46 -2.58 -10.70
CA TYR A 15 -12.92 -1.87 -11.89
C TYR A 15 -11.80 -1.02 -12.53
N ASP A 16 -11.43 -1.37 -13.76
CA ASP A 16 -10.53 -0.58 -14.57
C ASP A 16 -11.30 0.53 -15.32
N GLN A 17 -10.93 1.77 -15.03
CA GLN A 17 -11.54 2.95 -15.64
C GLN A 17 -11.24 3.08 -17.13
N THR A 18 -10.15 2.49 -17.63
CA THR A 18 -9.75 2.56 -19.05
C THR A 18 -10.54 1.56 -19.89
N SER A 19 -10.52 0.28 -19.52
CA SER A 19 -11.23 -0.76 -20.29
C SER A 19 -12.72 -0.89 -19.94
N LYS A 20 -13.17 -0.28 -18.83
CA LYS A 20 -14.54 -0.41 -18.29
C LYS A 20 -14.89 -1.85 -17.89
N LYS A 21 -13.87 -2.66 -17.63
CA LYS A 21 -13.94 -4.08 -17.23
C LYS A 21 -13.15 -4.30 -15.94
N ASN A 22 -13.04 -5.53 -15.45
CA ASN A 22 -12.17 -5.79 -14.32
C ASN A 22 -10.69 -5.73 -14.73
N ILE A 23 -9.81 -5.37 -13.79
CA ILE A 23 -8.36 -5.47 -13.97
C ILE A 23 -7.97 -6.92 -14.31
N ILE A 24 -6.92 -7.06 -15.11
CA ILE A 24 -6.39 -8.36 -15.52
C ILE A 24 -5.29 -8.83 -14.56
N TRP A 25 -5.02 -10.14 -14.57
CA TRP A 25 -3.93 -10.71 -13.76
C TRP A 25 -2.54 -10.18 -14.12
N ALA A 26 -2.33 -9.80 -15.39
CA ALA A 26 -1.08 -9.28 -15.95
C ALA A 26 0.17 -10.19 -15.81
N THR A 27 0.02 -11.39 -15.22
CA THR A 27 1.06 -12.40 -15.06
C THR A 27 0.48 -13.80 -15.24
N ASN A 28 1.32 -14.77 -15.59
CA ASN A 28 0.96 -16.18 -15.65
C ASN A 28 1.31 -16.93 -14.35
N ASP A 29 1.82 -16.22 -13.33
CA ASP A 29 2.21 -16.82 -12.05
C ASP A 29 1.05 -17.55 -11.35
N TYR A 30 -0.20 -17.17 -11.65
CA TYR A 30 -1.42 -17.72 -11.05
C TYR A 30 -2.02 -18.91 -11.83
N LEU A 31 -1.41 -19.34 -12.93
CA LEU A 31 -1.86 -20.53 -13.69
C LEU A 31 -1.82 -21.82 -12.86
N ILE A 32 -0.98 -21.85 -11.83
CA ILE A 32 -0.89 -22.96 -10.87
C ILE A 32 -2.16 -23.08 -10.01
N ASN A 33 -2.85 -21.97 -9.76
CA ASN A 33 -4.08 -21.93 -8.97
C ASN A 33 -5.31 -22.24 -9.83
N ASP A 34 -5.36 -21.70 -11.05
CA ASP A 34 -6.42 -21.96 -12.02
C ASP A 34 -5.88 -21.71 -13.43
N LYS A 35 -6.11 -22.65 -14.36
CA LYS A 35 -5.65 -22.53 -15.77
C LYS A 35 -6.25 -21.31 -16.47
N ASN A 36 -7.36 -20.78 -15.96
CA ASN A 36 -8.00 -19.58 -16.49
C ASN A 36 -7.35 -18.28 -16.01
N TYR A 37 -6.50 -18.30 -14.98
CA TYR A 37 -5.79 -17.11 -14.46
C TYR A 37 -4.57 -16.77 -15.33
N THR A 38 -4.84 -16.51 -16.61
CA THR A 38 -3.84 -16.11 -17.60
C THR A 38 -3.54 -14.61 -17.49
N LYS A 39 -2.35 -14.20 -17.97
CA LYS A 39 -1.94 -12.78 -17.97
C LYS A 39 -2.93 -11.81 -18.62
N LYS A 40 -3.78 -12.28 -19.54
CA LYS A 40 -4.77 -11.46 -20.27
C LYS A 40 -6.19 -11.58 -19.72
N SER A 41 -6.43 -12.51 -18.79
CA SER A 41 -7.76 -12.72 -18.21
C SER A 41 -8.05 -11.73 -17.09
N GLU A 42 -9.32 -11.35 -16.97
CA GLU A 42 -9.83 -10.50 -15.90
C GLU A 42 -9.87 -11.25 -14.56
N ILE A 43 -9.60 -10.53 -13.47
CA ILE A 43 -9.80 -11.08 -12.13
C ILE A 43 -11.31 -11.15 -11.87
N SER A 44 -11.83 -12.36 -11.69
CA SER A 44 -13.26 -12.59 -11.43
C SER A 44 -13.63 -12.29 -9.98
N LEU A 45 -14.79 -11.65 -9.78
CA LEU A 45 -15.38 -11.46 -8.44
C LEU A 45 -15.59 -12.78 -7.69
N ASN A 46 -15.83 -13.88 -8.42
CA ASN A 46 -16.04 -15.20 -7.83
C ASN A 46 -14.81 -15.70 -7.08
N LEU A 47 -13.61 -15.21 -7.40
CA LEU A 47 -12.41 -15.51 -6.63
C LEU A 47 -12.59 -15.13 -5.15
N PHE A 48 -13.11 -13.94 -4.88
CA PHE A 48 -13.26 -13.38 -3.53
C PHE A 48 -14.43 -14.00 -2.74
N GLN A 49 -15.25 -14.82 -3.40
CA GLN A 49 -16.28 -15.62 -2.74
C GLN A 49 -15.75 -16.99 -2.27
N LYS A 50 -14.59 -17.43 -2.77
CA LYS A 50 -13.93 -18.66 -2.32
C LYS A 50 -13.25 -18.42 -0.97
N LYS A 51 -13.21 -19.44 -0.09
CA LYS A 51 -12.61 -19.31 1.25
C LYS A 51 -11.09 -19.17 1.22
N ASP A 52 -10.44 -19.71 0.20
CA ASP A 52 -8.99 -19.80 0.00
C ASP A 52 -8.42 -18.65 -0.85
N PHE A 53 -9.22 -17.63 -1.19
CA PHE A 53 -8.77 -16.52 -2.03
C PHE A 53 -7.53 -15.80 -1.46
N ILE A 54 -7.41 -15.76 -0.13
CA ILE A 54 -6.30 -15.10 0.58
C ILE A 54 -4.97 -15.82 0.38
N ASP A 55 -5.00 -17.13 0.12
CA ASP A 55 -3.81 -17.93 -0.19
C ASP A 55 -3.34 -17.67 -1.63
N ILE A 56 -4.27 -17.25 -2.49
CA ILE A 56 -4.02 -16.92 -3.91
C ILE A 56 -3.47 -15.49 -4.02
N ILE A 57 -4.24 -14.49 -3.57
CA ILE A 57 -3.84 -13.07 -3.64
C ILE A 57 -3.37 -12.62 -2.26
N GLN A 58 -2.05 -12.69 -2.07
CA GLN A 58 -1.38 -12.31 -0.84
C GLN A 58 -0.36 -11.18 -1.08
N PRO A 59 -0.12 -10.32 -0.07
CA PRO A 59 0.97 -9.36 -0.07
C PRO A 59 2.30 -10.02 -0.42
N SER A 60 3.18 -9.26 -1.09
CA SER A 60 4.49 -9.80 -1.49
C SER A 60 5.26 -10.32 -0.28
N PHE A 61 5.15 -9.73 0.91
CA PHE A 61 5.79 -10.20 2.14
C PHE A 61 5.43 -11.65 2.55
N ILE A 62 4.22 -12.13 2.24
CA ILE A 62 3.81 -13.48 2.66
C ILE A 62 4.31 -14.55 1.67
N LYS A 63 4.56 -14.16 0.41
CA LYS A 63 5.03 -15.06 -0.65
C LYS A 63 6.39 -15.69 -0.33
N ASP A 64 6.57 -16.91 -0.84
CA ASP A 64 7.79 -17.72 -0.66
C ASP A 64 9.07 -16.90 -0.91
N LYS A 65 10.05 -17.07 -0.02
CA LYS A 65 11.37 -16.42 -0.08
C LYS A 65 12.09 -16.69 -1.41
N ILE A 66 11.89 -17.86 -2.01
CA ILE A 66 12.50 -18.22 -3.31
C ILE A 66 11.87 -17.41 -4.44
N LEU A 67 10.54 -17.31 -4.47
CA LEU A 67 9.80 -16.52 -5.46
C LEU A 67 10.13 -15.03 -5.36
N LYS A 68 10.26 -14.49 -4.13
CA LYS A 68 10.71 -13.11 -3.90
C LYS A 68 12.11 -12.85 -4.46
N LYS A 69 13.08 -13.73 -4.20
CA LYS A 69 14.46 -13.57 -4.69
C LYS A 69 14.50 -13.53 -6.22
N ASN A 70 13.74 -14.42 -6.87
CA ASN A 70 13.64 -14.43 -8.33
C ASN A 70 13.00 -13.13 -8.85
N ARG A 71 11.93 -12.63 -8.21
CA ARG A 71 11.30 -11.36 -8.61
C ARG A 71 12.19 -10.14 -8.40
N ILE A 72 12.96 -10.05 -7.32
CA ILE A 72 13.93 -8.95 -7.11
C ILE A 72 14.97 -8.96 -8.25
N LYS A 73 15.47 -10.15 -8.61
CA LYS A 73 16.52 -10.30 -9.63
C LYS A 73 16.00 -10.10 -11.05
N GLU A 74 14.82 -10.63 -11.37
CA GLU A 74 14.26 -10.65 -12.72
C GLU A 74 13.35 -9.46 -13.02
N LYS A 75 12.64 -8.94 -12.01
CA LYS A 75 11.63 -7.88 -12.16
C LYS A 75 12.04 -6.56 -11.47
N ALA A 76 13.25 -6.50 -10.92
CA ALA A 76 13.77 -5.32 -10.20
C ALA A 76 12.81 -4.81 -9.10
N GLU A 77 12.10 -5.72 -8.44
CA GLU A 77 11.16 -5.37 -7.38
C GLU A 77 11.95 -4.94 -6.13
N VAL A 78 12.03 -3.62 -5.88
CA VAL A 78 12.72 -3.03 -4.73
C VAL A 78 11.69 -2.49 -3.74
N PHE A 79 11.81 -2.91 -2.49
CA PHE A 79 10.95 -2.43 -1.41
C PHE A 79 11.67 -1.34 -0.62
N THR A 80 11.06 -0.16 -0.54
CA THR A 80 11.56 0.90 0.34
C THR A 80 11.07 0.64 1.76
N PRO A 81 11.97 0.45 2.76
CA PRO A 81 11.56 0.28 4.14
C PRO A 81 10.78 1.48 4.66
N SER A 82 9.77 1.24 5.50
CA SER A 82 8.85 2.29 5.96
C SER A 82 9.54 3.43 6.71
N TRP A 83 10.63 3.15 7.44
CA TRP A 83 11.42 4.20 8.10
C TRP A 83 12.16 5.12 7.12
N VAL A 84 12.52 4.61 5.92
CA VAL A 84 13.10 5.44 4.84
C VAL A 84 12.00 6.31 4.25
N CYS A 85 10.81 5.74 3.98
CA CYS A 85 9.65 6.52 3.51
C CYS A 85 9.31 7.64 4.51
N ASN A 86 9.26 7.33 5.81
CA ASN A 86 9.01 8.29 6.86
C ASN A 86 10.04 9.44 6.86
N LYS A 87 11.33 9.09 6.74
CA LYS A 87 12.41 10.09 6.66
C LYS A 87 12.25 11.03 5.47
N GLN A 88 11.92 10.50 4.30
CA GLN A 88 11.71 11.32 3.11
C GLN A 88 10.45 12.19 3.20
N ASN A 89 9.36 11.64 3.75
CA ASN A 89 8.14 12.41 4.00
C ASN A 89 8.41 13.57 4.98
N ASN A 90 9.17 13.32 6.06
CA ASN A 90 9.58 14.36 7.00
C ASN A 90 10.37 15.50 6.32
N LEU A 91 11.21 15.21 5.32
CA LEU A 91 11.93 16.27 4.57
C LEU A 91 10.98 17.18 3.78
N ILE A 92 9.94 16.59 3.18
CA ILE A 92 8.93 17.34 2.42
C ILE A 92 8.08 18.16 3.38
N ASP A 93 7.66 17.56 4.49
CA ASP A 93 6.86 18.21 5.52
C ASP A 93 7.65 19.36 6.16
N GLU A 94 8.92 19.15 6.50
CA GLU A 94 9.82 20.18 7.00
C GLU A 94 9.90 21.39 6.08
N LYS A 95 10.05 21.15 4.78
CA LYS A 95 10.09 22.21 3.77
C LYS A 95 8.76 22.95 3.66
N TRP A 96 7.64 22.25 3.82
CA TRP A 96 6.30 22.84 3.72
C TRP A 96 5.94 23.67 4.96
N PHE A 97 6.18 23.14 6.16
CA PHE A 97 5.82 23.78 7.43
C PHE A 97 6.89 24.73 7.98
N GLY A 98 8.11 24.69 7.43
CA GLY A 98 9.25 25.48 7.92
C GLY A 98 9.76 25.05 9.29
N LYS A 99 9.33 23.89 9.80
CA LYS A 99 9.72 23.36 11.11
C LYS A 99 9.86 21.84 11.09
N LYS A 100 10.72 21.32 11.96
CA LYS A 100 10.98 19.89 12.10
C LYS A 100 9.93 19.16 12.91
N ASN A 101 9.85 17.85 12.68
CA ASN A 101 9.07 16.90 13.47
C ASN A 101 7.57 17.25 13.58
N VAL A 102 6.96 17.68 12.47
CA VAL A 102 5.55 18.11 12.45
C VAL A 102 4.62 16.99 12.86
N PHE A 103 4.71 15.84 12.18
CA PHE A 103 3.85 14.68 12.44
C PHE A 103 4.52 13.60 13.27
N ASN A 104 5.84 13.46 13.19
CA ASN A 104 6.61 12.47 13.94
C ASN A 104 8.08 12.89 14.02
N ARG A 105 8.86 12.22 14.88
CA ARG A 105 10.32 12.35 14.96
C ARG A 105 10.99 11.00 14.70
N GLU A 106 12.02 11.01 13.86
CA GLU A 106 12.87 9.84 13.60
C GLU A 106 13.66 9.39 14.83
N ILE A 107 13.70 8.08 15.04
CA ILE A 107 14.46 7.38 16.09
C ILE A 107 15.10 6.13 15.46
N GLY A 108 16.29 6.28 14.89
CA GLY A 108 16.96 5.19 14.19
C GLY A 108 16.13 4.68 13.00
N LYS A 109 15.77 3.39 13.01
CA LYS A 109 14.88 2.77 11.99
C LYS A 109 13.40 2.79 12.39
N LYS A 110 13.02 3.66 13.32
CA LYS A 110 11.65 3.84 13.81
C LYS A 110 11.34 5.33 13.91
N TRP A 111 10.12 5.67 14.28
CA TRP A 111 9.72 7.04 14.60
C TRP A 111 8.79 7.07 15.80
N LYS A 112 8.68 8.25 16.41
CA LYS A 112 7.69 8.54 17.45
C LYS A 112 6.72 9.57 16.91
N THR A 113 5.45 9.18 16.79
CA THR A 113 4.35 10.07 16.35
C THR A 113 4.17 11.22 17.32
N ASN A 114 3.98 12.42 16.77
CA ASN A 114 3.56 13.59 17.51
C ASN A 114 2.04 13.54 17.71
N LYS A 115 1.59 13.53 18.95
CA LYS A 115 0.15 13.50 19.31
C LYS A 115 -0.40 14.89 19.63
N GLU A 116 0.46 15.90 19.68
CA GLU A 116 0.05 17.27 19.94
C GLU A 116 -0.70 17.85 18.73
N LYS A 117 -1.64 18.74 19.01
CA LYS A 117 -2.38 19.43 17.95
C LYS A 117 -1.43 20.29 17.14
N ILE A 118 -1.39 20.05 15.83
CA ILE A 118 -0.63 20.89 14.91
C ILE A 118 -1.41 22.19 14.73
N ILE A 119 -0.84 23.30 15.23
CA ILE A 119 -1.40 24.64 15.03
C ILE A 119 -1.10 25.06 13.59
N LEU A 120 -2.16 25.28 12.82
CA LEU A 120 -2.13 25.77 11.44
C LEU A 120 -3.05 26.97 11.34
N GLU A 121 -2.67 27.96 10.55
CA GLU A 121 -3.56 29.07 10.23
C GLU A 121 -4.78 28.56 9.43
N GLU A 122 -5.93 29.22 9.59
CA GLU A 122 -7.12 28.89 8.82
C GLU A 122 -6.82 28.98 7.31
N SER A 123 -7.32 28.03 6.52
CA SER A 123 -7.05 27.81 5.08
C SER A 123 -5.70 27.17 4.70
N VAL A 124 -4.73 27.08 5.62
CA VAL A 124 -3.37 26.59 5.30
C VAL A 124 -3.32 25.06 5.25
N TRP A 125 -4.06 24.37 6.12
CA TRP A 125 -4.09 22.90 6.11
C TRP A 125 -4.74 22.31 4.86
N GLN A 126 -5.76 22.97 4.27
CA GLN A 126 -6.37 22.49 3.03
C GLN A 126 -5.35 22.50 1.88
N LYS A 127 -4.47 23.51 1.82
CA LYS A 127 -3.40 23.58 0.81
C LYS A 127 -2.42 22.42 0.94
N TYR A 128 -2.11 22.00 2.16
CA TYR A 128 -1.29 20.82 2.42
C TYR A 128 -1.97 19.54 1.94
N VAL A 129 -3.24 19.33 2.33
CA VAL A 129 -4.02 18.14 1.96
C VAL A 129 -4.22 18.05 0.44
N LEU A 130 -4.45 19.18 -0.22
CA LEU A 130 -4.62 19.26 -1.67
C LEU A 130 -3.29 19.28 -2.44
N SER A 131 -2.14 19.24 -1.76
CA SER A 131 -0.84 19.23 -2.42
C SER A 131 -0.68 17.95 -3.24
N LYS A 132 -0.30 18.11 -4.51
CA LYS A 132 -0.11 16.98 -5.42
C LYS A 132 1.19 16.26 -5.06
N ARG A 133 1.08 14.98 -4.71
CA ARG A 133 2.21 14.06 -4.52
C ARG A 133 2.15 12.97 -5.57
N LEU A 134 3.28 12.69 -6.21
CA LEU A 134 3.37 11.71 -7.29
C LEU A 134 4.50 10.71 -6.98
N GLU A 135 4.16 9.43 -7.02
CA GLU A 135 5.10 8.32 -6.87
C GLU A 135 5.21 7.59 -8.21
N ILE A 136 6.28 7.88 -8.97
CA ILE A 136 6.41 7.49 -10.40
C ILE A 136 6.70 5.98 -10.58
N THR A 137 7.11 5.27 -9.52
CA THR A 137 7.43 3.83 -9.54
C THR A 137 6.93 3.14 -8.27
N CYS A 138 5.63 3.27 -8.00
CA CYS A 138 5.10 3.03 -6.67
C CYS A 138 5.14 1.59 -6.19
N GLY A 139 5.02 0.59 -7.08
CA GLY A 139 4.86 -0.80 -6.63
C GLY A 139 3.65 -0.92 -5.69
N GLU A 140 3.90 -1.07 -4.39
CA GLU A 140 2.87 -1.07 -3.33
C GLU A 140 2.49 0.32 -2.78
N ALA A 141 3.11 1.39 -3.29
CA ALA A 141 2.92 2.80 -2.92
C ALA A 141 3.22 3.16 -1.44
N PRO A 142 4.38 2.72 -0.88
CA PRO A 142 4.65 2.86 0.55
C PRO A 142 4.79 4.31 1.04
N TYR A 143 5.02 5.28 0.13
CA TYR A 143 5.13 6.70 0.47
C TYR A 143 3.78 7.37 0.73
N ILE A 144 2.70 6.84 0.15
CA ILE A 144 1.34 7.36 0.30
C ILE A 144 0.62 6.64 1.43
N VAL A 145 0.66 5.30 1.41
CA VAL A 145 0.01 4.47 2.43
C VAL A 145 0.77 3.17 2.63
N SER A 146 1.01 2.81 3.90
CA SER A 146 1.55 1.50 4.27
C SER A 146 0.64 0.90 5.34
N ARG A 147 0.20 -0.35 5.13
CA ARG A 147 -0.62 -1.10 6.10
C ARG A 147 0.22 -2.06 6.95
N TYR A 148 1.43 -2.34 6.50
CA TYR A 148 2.41 -3.20 7.16
C TYR A 148 3.80 -2.68 6.83
N ASP A 149 4.77 -3.02 7.67
CA ASP A 149 6.19 -2.83 7.34
C ASP A 149 6.57 -3.82 6.23
N VAL A 150 7.03 -3.34 5.09
CA VAL A 150 7.35 -4.19 3.93
C VAL A 150 8.56 -5.10 4.14
N VAL A 151 9.38 -4.84 5.17
CA VAL A 151 10.57 -5.62 5.54
C VAL A 151 10.22 -6.68 6.57
N GLU A 152 9.53 -6.28 7.64
CA GLU A 152 9.19 -7.14 8.78
C GLU A 152 7.85 -7.87 8.61
N GLY A 153 6.96 -7.33 7.76
CA GLY A 153 5.61 -7.82 7.53
C GLY A 153 4.64 -7.58 8.68
N SER A 154 5.09 -6.89 9.73
CA SER A 154 4.26 -6.52 10.87
C SER A 154 3.22 -5.49 10.44
N LEU A 155 1.96 -5.71 10.79
CA LEU A 155 0.90 -4.74 10.61
C LEU A 155 1.25 -3.44 11.35
N MET A 156 0.92 -2.31 10.73
CA MET A 156 1.00 -1.02 11.39
C MET A 156 -0.30 -0.76 12.13
N ASP A 157 -0.21 -0.29 13.38
CA ASP A 157 -1.38 0.13 14.13
C ASP A 157 -2.10 1.26 13.38
N ILE A 158 -3.34 1.03 12.98
CA ILE A 158 -4.23 2.07 12.50
C ILE A 158 -4.88 2.68 13.75
N TYR A 159 -4.50 3.91 14.08
CA TYR A 159 -5.21 4.65 15.13
C TYR A 159 -6.59 5.04 14.59
N GLU A 160 -7.60 4.22 14.87
CA GLU A 160 -8.99 4.65 14.75
C GLU A 160 -9.24 5.70 15.83
N LEU A 161 -9.27 6.98 15.42
CA LEU A 161 -9.88 8.02 16.22
C LEU A 161 -11.39 7.78 16.18
N HIS A 162 -11.87 6.92 17.09
CA HIS A 162 -13.27 6.93 17.47
C HIS A 162 -13.53 8.27 18.18
N HIS A 163 -14.28 9.14 17.51
CA HIS A 163 -14.96 10.28 18.11
C HIS A 163 -16.42 9.91 18.32
#